data_AF-A0A1M7RHY2-F1
#
_entry.id   AF-A0A1M7RHY2-F1
#
_cell.length_a   1.000
_cell.length_b   1.000
_cell.length_c   1.000
_cell.angle_alpha   90.00
_cell.angle_beta   90.00
_cell.angle_gamma   90.00
#
_symmetry.space_group_name_H-M   'P 1'
#
loop_
_entity.id
_entity.type
_entity.pdbx_description
1 polymer ?
#
loop_
_entity_poly.entity_id
_entity_poly.type
_entity_poly.pdbx_seq_one_letter_code
_entity_poly.pdbx_strand_id
1 'polypeptide(L)'
;MGRFLIWLSGANREVLAKTPGEVGKYEGLGGVVLTTASMAALSAGLAINLALQASIVVCVLVGLFWGLAILNLDRWLISAFPRRDALWKNFLQALPRFLMALLIGVVVSTPLVLRVFNNEINDQLRDTQNRKLTAAAQRIVAAHDIPKWEQKVADDTAAINARSQADKIVKDQRAVRDAGRQLEAARRERKQALNSGDTSEVTRLETLIRVREEQYGRTARSEVARLNKLGKQNIAHDTAELQRHQREQKAELAASREAIEKNQGLLERIRALGDLRAERGDVQAAYLVLWAFITLIEVLPVLLKFLMTLGAPSPYEVALVSYNRDQIKSAEQHIEHQSKAREEELAARARLRTKQTEMSAELGEQELRRRLDRANQRSSGSALFGP
;
A
#
# COMPACT_ATOMS: atom_id res chain seq x y z
N MET A 1 29.24 26.75 -12.03
CA MET A 1 28.54 25.46 -12.27
C MET A 1 29.51 24.30 -12.45
N GLY A 2 30.50 24.40 -13.35
CA GLY A 2 31.46 23.32 -13.66
C GLY A 2 32.11 22.63 -12.46
N ARG A 3 32.59 23.40 -11.47
CA ARG A 3 33.24 22.87 -10.26
C ARG A 3 32.34 21.95 -9.41
N PHE A 4 31.02 22.17 -9.41
CA PHE A 4 30.05 21.29 -8.73
C PHE A 4 29.80 20.02 -9.54
N LEU A 5 29.63 20.14 -10.87
CA LEU A 5 29.45 18.98 -11.75
C LEU A 5 30.66 18.05 -11.75
N ILE A 6 31.89 18.59 -11.77
CA ILE A 6 33.13 17.81 -11.66
C ILE A 6 33.20 17.05 -10.32
N TRP A 7 32.62 17.60 -9.24
CA TRP A 7 32.55 16.90 -7.97
C TRP A 7 31.52 15.75 -8.01
N LEU A 8 30.39 15.96 -8.66
CA LEU A 8 29.38 14.92 -8.89
C LEU A 8 29.89 13.78 -9.78
N SER A 9 30.80 14.08 -10.71
CA SER A 9 31.42 13.07 -11.56
C SER A 9 32.42 12.18 -10.83
N GLY A 10 32.77 12.49 -9.57
CA GLY A 10 33.79 11.77 -8.81
C GLY A 10 35.22 11.93 -9.34
N ALA A 11 35.48 12.91 -10.21
CA ALA A 11 36.81 13.12 -10.77
C ALA A 11 37.76 13.79 -9.77
N ASN A 12 39.04 13.39 -9.79
CA ASN A 12 40.08 14.06 -9.04
C ASN A 12 40.40 15.41 -9.71
N ARG A 13 40.13 16.50 -9.00
CA ARG A 13 40.30 17.87 -9.51
C ARG A 13 41.76 18.21 -9.81
N GLU A 14 42.71 17.70 -9.03
CA GLU A 14 44.14 17.97 -9.23
C GLU A 14 44.67 17.28 -10.49
N VAL A 15 44.17 16.07 -10.76
CA VAL A 15 44.50 15.33 -11.99
C VAL A 15 43.83 16.00 -13.19
N LEU A 16 42.55 16.36 -13.06
CA LEU A 16 41.79 16.99 -14.15
C LEU A 16 42.36 18.36 -14.53
N ALA A 17 42.92 19.11 -13.57
CA ALA A 17 43.60 20.38 -13.84
C ALA A 17 44.82 20.23 -14.77
N LYS A 18 45.46 19.05 -14.80
CA LYS A 18 46.57 18.72 -15.70
C LYS A 18 46.08 18.31 -17.10
N THR A 19 44.78 18.08 -17.28
CA THR A 19 44.17 17.59 -18.54
C THR A 19 42.93 18.42 -18.90
N PRO A 20 43.08 19.71 -19.25
CA PRO A 20 41.95 20.62 -19.47
C PRO A 20 40.99 20.17 -20.59
N GLY A 21 41.51 19.45 -21.60
CA GLY A 21 40.68 18.90 -22.69
C GLY A 21 39.65 17.84 -22.26
N GLU A 22 39.77 17.28 -21.06
CA GLU A 22 38.84 16.27 -20.52
C GLU A 22 37.75 16.89 -19.62
N VAL A 23 37.85 18.17 -19.27
CA VAL A 23 36.93 18.83 -18.32
C VAL A 23 35.48 18.70 -18.74
N GLY A 24 35.16 18.96 -20.02
CA GLY A 24 33.80 18.87 -20.53
C GLY A 24 33.20 17.46 -20.42
N LYS A 25 34.01 16.40 -20.55
CA LYS A 25 33.54 15.01 -20.41
C LYS A 25 33.12 14.71 -18.97
N TYR A 26 33.90 15.16 -18.00
CA TYR A 26 33.60 14.97 -16.57
C TYR A 26 32.48 15.89 -16.08
N GLU A 27 32.38 17.12 -16.58
CA GLU A 27 31.21 17.98 -16.35
C GLU A 27 29.92 17.33 -16.88
N GLY A 28 29.95 16.76 -18.08
CA GLY A 28 28.84 16.01 -18.65
C GLY A 28 28.45 14.80 -17.80
N LEU A 29 29.44 14.02 -17.37
CA LEU A 29 29.23 12.86 -16.48
C LEU A 29 28.56 13.26 -15.16
N GLY A 30 29.00 14.36 -14.55
CA GLY A 30 28.36 14.93 -13.35
C GLY A 30 26.95 15.47 -13.61
N GLY A 31 26.68 16.00 -14.80
CA GLY A 31 25.35 16.42 -15.23
C GLY A 31 24.37 15.25 -15.35
N VAL A 32 24.84 14.10 -15.83
CA VAL A 32 24.00 12.88 -15.89
C VAL A 32 23.65 12.40 -14.49
N VAL A 33 24.61 12.35 -13.55
CA VAL A 33 24.35 11.99 -12.14
C VAL A 33 23.34 12.94 -11.48
N LEU A 34 23.43 14.24 -11.79
CA LEU A 34 22.47 15.20 -11.27
C LEU A 34 21.06 14.95 -11.81
N THR A 35 20.96 14.60 -13.10
CA THR A 35 19.69 14.28 -13.75
C THR A 35 19.05 13.02 -13.15
N THR A 36 19.81 11.93 -12.97
CA THR A 36 19.31 10.69 -12.34
C THR A 36 18.85 10.95 -10.91
N ALA A 37 19.66 11.63 -10.10
CA ALA A 37 19.30 12.00 -8.74
C ALA A 37 18.03 12.87 -8.66
N SER A 38 17.87 13.82 -9.59
CA SER A 38 16.69 14.69 -9.64
C SER A 38 15.42 13.92 -10.02
N MET A 39 15.51 13.02 -11.00
CA MET A 39 14.39 12.15 -11.37
C MET A 39 14.01 11.18 -10.24
N ALA A 40 15.01 10.59 -9.57
CA ALA A 40 14.78 9.76 -8.40
C ALA A 40 14.12 10.53 -7.24
N ALA A 41 14.51 11.79 -7.02
CA ALA A 41 13.89 12.66 -6.00
C ALA A 41 12.41 12.93 -6.31
N LEU A 42 12.10 13.28 -7.56
CA LEU A 42 10.73 13.50 -8.02
C LEU A 42 9.89 12.23 -7.91
N SER A 43 10.44 11.10 -8.35
CA SER A 43 9.82 9.79 -8.26
C SER A 43 9.48 9.39 -6.82
N ALA A 44 10.43 9.52 -5.89
CA ALA A 44 10.20 9.22 -4.49
C ALA A 44 9.16 10.16 -3.84
N GLY A 45 9.23 11.47 -4.15
CA GLY A 45 8.22 12.42 -3.70
C GLY A 45 6.82 12.06 -4.20
N LEU A 46 6.70 11.68 -5.47
CA LEU A 46 5.44 11.19 -6.05
C LEU A 46 4.97 9.88 -5.42
N ALA A 47 5.88 8.94 -5.16
CA ALA A 47 5.56 7.67 -4.52
C ALA A 47 4.97 7.89 -3.11
N ILE A 48 5.58 8.76 -2.31
CA ILE A 48 5.06 9.13 -0.98
C ILE A 48 3.68 9.79 -1.10
N ASN A 49 3.49 10.67 -2.08
CA ASN A 49 2.20 11.30 -2.31
C ASN A 49 1.12 10.28 -2.71
N LEU A 50 1.45 9.35 -3.61
CA LEU A 50 0.53 8.31 -4.08
C LEU A 50 0.21 7.26 -3.02
N ALA A 51 1.18 6.90 -2.17
CA ALA A 51 1.02 5.85 -1.16
C ALA A 51 0.38 6.36 0.13
N LEU A 52 0.82 7.52 0.63
CA LEU A 52 0.46 8.02 1.96
C LEU A 52 -0.43 9.27 1.92
N GLN A 53 -0.71 9.84 0.74
CA GLN A 53 -1.41 11.11 0.59
C GLN A 53 -0.81 12.22 1.46
N ALA A 54 0.51 12.17 1.66
CA ALA A 54 1.22 13.08 2.53
C ALA A 54 1.22 14.52 1.97
N SER A 55 1.46 15.49 2.85
CA SER A 55 1.60 16.89 2.44
C SER A 55 2.77 17.08 1.48
N ILE A 56 2.68 18.10 0.62
CA ILE A 56 3.72 18.43 -0.37
C ILE A 56 5.08 18.63 0.31
N VAL A 57 5.11 19.24 1.50
CA VAL A 57 6.33 19.45 2.28
C VAL A 57 7.02 18.12 2.60
N VAL A 58 6.28 17.13 3.11
CA VAL A 58 6.83 15.80 3.40
C VAL A 58 7.33 15.12 2.13
N CYS A 59 6.58 15.25 1.03
CA CYS A 59 6.97 14.67 -0.26
C CYS A 59 8.29 15.26 -0.78
N VAL A 60 8.46 16.57 -0.66
CA VAL A 60 9.70 17.27 -1.07
C VAL A 60 10.87 16.87 -0.17
N LEU A 61 10.69 16.82 1.15
CA LEU A 61 11.77 16.46 2.08
C LEU A 61 12.25 15.02 1.86
N VAL A 62 11.31 14.07 1.77
CA VAL A 62 11.65 12.66 1.52
C VAL A 62 12.23 12.47 0.12
N GLY A 63 11.67 13.15 -0.88
CA GLY A 63 12.19 13.15 -2.25
C GLY A 63 13.63 13.65 -2.31
N LEU A 64 13.93 14.80 -1.68
CA LEU A 64 15.29 15.34 -1.63
C LEU A 64 16.26 14.40 -0.90
N PHE A 65 15.84 13.83 0.24
CA PHE A 65 16.66 12.85 0.96
C PHE A 65 17.00 11.65 0.08
N TRP A 66 16.01 11.09 -0.62
CA TRP A 66 16.22 9.96 -1.51
C TRP A 66 17.07 10.31 -2.74
N GLY A 67 16.82 11.47 -3.35
CA GLY A 67 17.64 11.99 -4.45
C GLY A 67 19.10 12.15 -4.05
N LEU A 68 19.39 12.64 -2.85
CA LEU A 68 20.75 12.73 -2.31
C LEU A 68 21.38 11.35 -2.09
N ALA A 69 20.60 10.35 -1.66
CA ALA A 69 21.07 8.97 -1.53
C ALA A 69 21.46 8.38 -2.90
N ILE A 70 20.62 8.56 -3.93
CA ILE A 70 20.91 8.14 -5.30
C ILE A 70 22.12 8.89 -5.87
N LEU A 71 22.20 10.20 -5.65
CA LEU A 71 23.35 11.02 -6.05
C LEU A 71 24.66 10.48 -5.45
N ASN A 72 24.64 10.12 -4.17
CA ASN A 72 25.82 9.56 -3.51
C ASN A 72 26.20 8.19 -4.06
N LEU A 73 25.20 7.32 -4.26
CA LEU A 73 25.36 5.99 -4.81
C LEU A 73 25.94 6.04 -6.23
N ASP A 74 25.34 6.83 -7.12
CA ASP A 74 25.78 7.00 -8.51
C ASP A 74 27.19 7.59 -8.59
N ARG A 75 27.47 8.62 -7.77
CA ARG A 75 28.81 9.22 -7.66
C ARG A 75 29.86 8.19 -7.24
N TRP A 76 29.57 7.41 -6.19
CA TRP A 76 30.47 6.36 -5.73
C TRP A 76 30.73 5.34 -6.84
N LEU A 77 29.67 4.90 -7.54
CA LEU A 77 29.75 3.88 -8.59
C LEU A 77 30.55 4.30 -9.82
N ILE A 78 30.56 5.59 -10.15
CA ILE A 78 31.42 6.13 -11.22
C ILE A 78 32.90 6.11 -10.81
N SER A 79 33.19 6.37 -9.54
CA SER A 79 34.57 6.50 -9.03
C SER A 79 35.24 5.16 -8.68
N ALA A 80 34.47 4.09 -8.49
CA ALA A 80 34.96 2.84 -7.90
C ALA A 80 35.74 1.91 -8.85
N PHE A 81 35.75 2.17 -10.17
CA PHE A 81 36.25 1.18 -11.13
C PHE A 81 37.40 1.70 -12.02
N PRO A 82 38.64 1.23 -11.80
CA PRO A 82 39.74 1.45 -12.72
C PRO A 82 39.55 0.62 -14.00
N ARG A 83 40.06 1.15 -15.12
CA ARG A 83 40.09 0.48 -16.41
C ARG A 83 40.90 -0.82 -16.33
N ARG A 84 40.42 -1.91 -16.94
CA ARG A 84 41.17 -3.16 -17.15
C ARG A 84 41.51 -3.37 -18.63
N ASP A 85 42.56 -4.14 -18.90
CA ASP A 85 43.12 -4.33 -20.25
C ASP A 85 42.20 -5.06 -21.23
N ALA A 86 41.33 -5.95 -20.73
CA ALA A 86 40.43 -6.74 -21.56
C ALA A 86 39.00 -6.19 -21.52
N LEU A 87 38.41 -5.93 -22.69
CA LEU A 87 37.05 -5.41 -22.85
C LEU A 87 35.99 -6.28 -22.16
N TRP A 88 36.12 -7.61 -22.24
CA TRP A 88 35.23 -8.55 -21.54
C TRP A 88 35.29 -8.38 -20.01
N LYS A 89 36.47 -8.11 -19.45
CA LYS A 89 36.62 -7.88 -18.00
C LYS A 89 35.98 -6.55 -17.59
N ASN A 90 36.01 -5.54 -18.46
CA ASN A 90 35.32 -4.25 -18.24
C ASN A 90 33.80 -4.44 -18.29
N PHE A 91 33.29 -5.20 -19.26
CA PHE A 91 31.87 -5.53 -19.35
C PHE A 91 31.37 -6.32 -18.12
N LEU A 92 32.09 -7.37 -17.74
CA LEU A 92 31.73 -8.19 -16.57
C LEU A 92 31.79 -7.40 -15.26
N GLN A 93 32.67 -6.40 -15.15
CA GLN A 93 32.74 -5.49 -14.01
C GLN A 93 31.59 -4.45 -14.00
N ALA A 94 31.12 -4.03 -15.18
CA ALA A 94 29.98 -3.12 -15.32
C ALA A 94 28.63 -3.84 -15.17
N LEU A 95 28.58 -5.16 -15.32
CA LEU A 95 27.34 -5.94 -15.31
C LEU A 95 26.55 -5.83 -13.99
N PRO A 96 27.13 -6.02 -12.79
CA PRO A 96 26.38 -5.85 -11.53
C PRO A 96 25.76 -4.45 -11.43
N ARG A 97 26.45 -3.45 -11.97
CA ARG A 97 25.99 -2.07 -11.98
C ARG A 97 24.85 -1.85 -12.99
N PHE A 98 24.94 -2.41 -14.18
CA PHE A 98 23.84 -2.35 -15.16
C PHE A 98 22.56 -2.98 -14.60
N LEU A 99 22.69 -4.13 -13.94
CA LEU A 99 21.56 -4.79 -13.27
C LEU A 99 20.97 -3.93 -12.14
N MET A 100 21.82 -3.28 -11.34
CA MET A 100 21.36 -2.37 -10.29
C MET A 100 20.63 -1.15 -10.85
N ALA A 101 21.17 -0.53 -11.92
CA ALA A 101 20.54 0.60 -12.60
C ALA A 101 19.20 0.19 -13.23
N LEU A 102 19.10 -1.01 -13.79
CA LEU A 102 17.84 -1.56 -14.30
C LEU A 102 16.81 -1.75 -13.17
N LEU A 103 17.21 -2.30 -12.02
CA LEU A 103 16.34 -2.46 -10.86
C LEU A 103 15.84 -1.10 -10.34
N ILE A 104 16.76 -0.13 -10.18
CA ILE A 104 16.42 1.23 -9.74
C ILE A 104 15.48 1.88 -10.77
N GLY A 105 15.77 1.76 -12.06
CA GLY A 105 14.92 2.28 -13.14
C GLY A 105 13.49 1.75 -13.09
N VAL A 106 13.30 0.44 -12.84
CA VAL A 106 11.97 -0.14 -12.63
C VAL A 106 11.26 0.47 -11.42
N VAL A 107 11.96 0.59 -10.29
CA VAL A 107 11.38 1.14 -9.06
C VAL A 107 11.04 2.63 -9.23
N VAL A 108 11.97 3.41 -9.78
CA VAL A 108 11.83 4.86 -10.00
C VAL A 108 10.77 5.17 -11.06
N SER A 109 10.64 4.34 -12.09
CA SER A 109 9.65 4.55 -13.15
C SER A 109 8.21 4.34 -12.67
N THR A 110 7.97 3.45 -11.71
CA THR A 110 6.61 3.08 -11.30
C THR A 110 5.74 4.29 -10.86
N PRO A 111 6.14 5.14 -9.90
CA PRO A 111 5.34 6.30 -9.49
C PRO A 111 5.23 7.37 -10.58
N LEU A 112 6.25 7.52 -11.44
CA LEU A 112 6.22 8.45 -12.57
C LEU A 112 5.20 8.00 -13.62
N VAL A 113 5.21 6.72 -13.98
CA VAL A 113 4.24 6.11 -14.90
C VAL A 113 2.82 6.26 -14.34
N LEU A 114 2.60 5.91 -13.08
CA LEU A 114 1.29 6.07 -12.43
C LEU A 114 0.82 7.53 -12.42
N ARG A 115 1.74 8.49 -12.32
CA ARG A 115 1.42 9.92 -12.39
C ARG A 115 1.05 10.37 -13.80
N VAL A 116 1.77 9.89 -14.82
CA VAL A 116 1.50 10.22 -16.24
C VAL A 116 0.14 9.69 -16.65
N PHE A 117 -0.17 8.42 -16.34
CA PHE A 117 -1.44 7.78 -16.70
C PHE A 117 -2.55 8.01 -15.67
N ASN A 118 -2.46 9.06 -14.84
CA ASN A 118 -3.40 9.24 -13.73
C ASN A 118 -4.84 9.38 -14.20
N ASN A 119 -5.09 10.02 -15.34
CA ASN A 119 -6.44 10.22 -15.86
C ASN A 119 -7.03 8.90 -16.36
N GLU A 120 -6.26 8.16 -17.17
CA GLU A 120 -6.64 6.87 -17.71
C GLU A 120 -6.90 5.87 -16.58
N ILE A 121 -6.04 5.83 -15.57
CA ILE A 121 -6.20 5.00 -14.37
C ILE A 121 -7.48 5.37 -13.63
N ASN A 122 -7.76 6.67 -13.43
CA ASN A 122 -8.97 7.10 -12.73
C ASN A 122 -10.24 6.72 -13.50
N ASP A 123 -10.22 6.77 -14.84
CA ASP A 123 -11.34 6.36 -15.68
C ASP A 123 -11.55 4.83 -15.63
N GLN A 124 -10.48 4.04 -15.70
CA GLN A 124 -10.57 2.59 -15.51
C GLN A 124 -11.09 2.22 -14.12
N LEU A 125 -10.66 2.95 -13.09
CA LEU A 125 -11.10 2.72 -11.72
C LEU A 125 -12.60 3.02 -11.58
N ARG A 126 -13.09 4.09 -12.19
CA ARG A 126 -14.53 4.43 -12.24
C ARG A 126 -15.34 3.37 -12.97
N ASP A 127 -14.86 2.89 -14.12
CA ASP A 127 -15.56 1.82 -14.85
C ASP A 127 -15.62 0.53 -14.02
N THR A 128 -14.49 0.14 -13.42
CA THR A 128 -14.42 -1.02 -12.53
C THR A 128 -15.34 -0.87 -11.32
N GLN A 129 -15.42 0.32 -10.72
CA GLN A 129 -16.35 0.63 -9.63
C GLN A 129 -17.80 0.48 -10.09
N ASN A 130 -18.16 1.05 -11.24
CA ASN A 130 -19.51 0.95 -11.79
C ASN A 130 -19.91 -0.50 -12.06
N ARG A 131 -18.99 -1.32 -12.57
CA ARG A 131 -19.21 -2.77 -12.76
C ARG A 131 -19.41 -3.49 -11.42
N LYS A 132 -18.56 -3.22 -10.41
CA LYS A 132 -18.70 -3.80 -9.05
C LYS A 132 -20.01 -3.37 -8.38
N LEU A 133 -20.38 -2.09 -8.50
CA LEU A 133 -21.64 -1.54 -7.99
C LEU A 133 -22.85 -2.16 -8.67
N THR A 134 -22.83 -2.31 -9.99
CA THR A 134 -23.93 -2.93 -10.75
C THR A 134 -24.10 -4.39 -10.35
N ALA A 135 -23.00 -5.14 -10.24
CA ALA A 135 -23.03 -6.53 -9.79
C ALA A 135 -23.51 -6.67 -8.34
N ALA A 136 -23.07 -5.79 -7.44
CA ALA A 136 -23.57 -5.74 -6.07
C ALA A 136 -25.06 -5.40 -6.01
N ALA A 137 -25.50 -4.40 -6.77
CA ALA A 137 -26.90 -3.99 -6.84
C ALA A 137 -27.79 -5.12 -7.35
N GLN A 138 -27.38 -5.85 -8.39
CA GLN A 138 -28.12 -7.02 -8.87
C GLN A 138 -28.25 -8.11 -7.80
N ARG A 139 -27.17 -8.41 -7.06
CA ARG A 139 -27.19 -9.39 -5.97
C ARG A 139 -28.10 -8.96 -4.82
N ILE A 140 -28.01 -7.70 -4.41
CA ILE A 140 -28.80 -7.13 -3.31
C ILE A 140 -30.28 -7.09 -3.70
N VAL A 141 -30.61 -6.68 -4.94
CA VAL A 141 -31.98 -6.72 -5.46
C VAL A 141 -32.51 -8.15 -5.47
N ALA A 142 -31.72 -9.12 -5.92
CA ALA A 142 -32.13 -10.53 -5.93
C ALA A 142 -32.26 -11.14 -4.53
N ALA A 143 -31.51 -10.65 -3.54
CA ALA A 143 -31.58 -11.12 -2.15
C ALA A 143 -32.82 -10.60 -1.39
N HIS A 144 -33.44 -9.51 -1.87
CA HIS A 144 -34.60 -8.91 -1.22
C HIS A 144 -35.89 -9.26 -1.97
N ASP A 145 -36.83 -9.85 -1.24
CA ASP A 145 -38.17 -10.24 -1.70
C ASP A 145 -39.12 -9.04 -1.91
N ILE A 146 -38.62 -7.86 -2.32
CA ILE A 146 -39.42 -6.63 -2.49
C ILE A 146 -40.62 -6.85 -3.43
N PRO A 147 -40.48 -7.46 -4.64
CA PRO A 147 -41.61 -7.68 -5.54
C PRO A 147 -42.71 -8.54 -4.92
N LYS A 148 -42.35 -9.51 -4.08
CA LYS A 148 -43.30 -10.39 -3.37
C LYS A 148 -44.10 -9.61 -2.32
N TRP A 149 -43.47 -8.68 -1.60
CA TRP A 149 -44.17 -7.82 -0.64
C TRP A 149 -45.04 -6.77 -1.34
N GLU A 150 -44.57 -6.19 -2.45
CA GLU A 150 -45.39 -5.31 -3.29
C GLU A 150 -46.63 -6.02 -3.82
N GLN A 151 -46.48 -7.26 -4.28
CA GLN A 151 -47.59 -8.07 -4.74
C GLN A 151 -48.57 -8.38 -3.61
N LYS A 152 -48.10 -8.77 -2.42
CA LYS A 152 -48.97 -9.01 -1.25
C LYS A 152 -49.80 -7.79 -0.87
N VAL A 153 -49.18 -6.60 -0.82
CA VAL A 153 -49.89 -5.35 -0.52
C VAL A 153 -50.94 -5.06 -1.59
N ALA A 154 -50.62 -5.29 -2.87
CA ALA A 154 -51.57 -5.13 -3.97
C ALA A 154 -52.74 -6.12 -3.88
N ASP A 155 -52.47 -7.40 -3.60
CA ASP A 155 -53.47 -8.46 -3.47
C ASP A 155 -54.43 -8.20 -2.31
N ASP A 156 -53.90 -7.81 -1.14
CA ASP A 156 -54.72 -7.47 0.02
C ASP A 156 -55.58 -6.22 -0.22
N THR A 157 -55.03 -5.22 -0.92
CA THR A 157 -55.77 -4.01 -1.31
C THR A 157 -56.89 -4.35 -2.29
N ALA A 158 -56.61 -5.20 -3.29
CA ALA A 158 -57.60 -5.69 -4.24
C ALA A 158 -58.70 -6.50 -3.54
N ALA A 159 -58.35 -7.34 -2.57
CA ALA A 159 -59.30 -8.13 -1.80
C ALA A 159 -60.29 -7.27 -1.00
N ILE A 160 -59.84 -6.16 -0.39
CA ILE A 160 -60.74 -5.21 0.30
C ILE A 160 -61.67 -4.50 -0.69
N ASN A 161 -61.14 -4.05 -1.82
CA ASN A 161 -61.95 -3.37 -2.85
C ASN A 161 -63.01 -4.31 -3.42
N ALA A 162 -62.65 -5.56 -3.72
CA ALA A 162 -63.57 -6.58 -4.21
C ALA A 162 -64.67 -6.90 -3.18
N ARG A 163 -64.35 -7.02 -1.88
CA ARG A 163 -65.35 -7.22 -0.81
C ARG A 163 -66.33 -6.07 -0.67
N SER A 164 -65.87 -4.84 -0.95
CA SER A 164 -66.70 -3.64 -0.88
C SER A 164 -67.71 -3.57 -2.04
N GLN A 165 -67.45 -4.28 -3.15
CA GLN A 165 -68.29 -4.30 -4.35
C GLN A 165 -69.09 -5.60 -4.54
N ALA A 166 -68.67 -6.72 -3.92
CA ALA A 166 -69.24 -8.03 -4.17
C ALA A 166 -70.00 -8.62 -2.97
N ASP A 167 -71.32 -8.45 -3.00
CA ASP A 167 -72.30 -9.12 -2.11
C ASP A 167 -72.09 -10.64 -1.98
N LYS A 168 -71.57 -11.29 -3.03
CA LYS A 168 -71.37 -12.75 -3.07
C LYS A 168 -70.28 -13.24 -2.12
N ILE A 169 -69.18 -12.51 -1.96
CA ILE A 169 -68.05 -12.91 -1.08
C ILE A 169 -68.50 -12.97 0.39
N VAL A 170 -69.39 -12.04 0.76
CA VAL A 170 -69.99 -11.96 2.09
C VAL A 170 -71.02 -13.07 2.29
N LYS A 171 -71.79 -13.39 1.25
CA LYS A 171 -72.82 -14.45 1.27
C LYS A 171 -72.25 -15.86 1.50
N ASP A 172 -71.02 -16.13 1.05
CA ASP A 172 -70.35 -17.42 1.26
C ASP A 172 -69.85 -17.63 2.70
N GLN A 173 -69.74 -16.56 3.49
CA GLN A 173 -69.37 -16.66 4.90
C GLN A 173 -70.39 -17.47 5.68
N ARG A 174 -69.91 -18.40 6.51
CA ARG A 174 -70.76 -19.38 7.22
C ARG A 174 -71.88 -18.70 8.01
N ALA A 175 -71.56 -17.65 8.77
CA ALA A 175 -72.54 -16.90 9.57
C ALA A 175 -73.63 -16.23 8.71
N VAL A 176 -73.25 -15.66 7.56
CA VAL A 176 -74.18 -14.98 6.63
C VAL A 176 -75.05 -16.01 5.90
N ARG A 177 -74.45 -17.12 5.48
CA ARG A 177 -75.16 -18.26 4.86
C ARG A 177 -76.16 -18.89 5.82
N ASP A 178 -75.80 -19.09 7.08
CA ASP A 178 -76.69 -19.68 8.09
C ASP A 178 -77.85 -18.72 8.42
N ALA A 179 -77.59 -17.42 8.56
CA ALA A 179 -78.65 -16.41 8.68
C ALA A 179 -79.55 -16.36 7.43
N GLY A 180 -78.97 -16.48 6.24
CA GLY A 180 -79.71 -16.53 4.97
C GLY A 180 -80.60 -17.77 4.86
N ARG A 181 -80.11 -18.94 5.28
CA ARG A 181 -80.91 -20.18 5.36
C ARG A 181 -82.10 -20.04 6.31
N GLN A 182 -81.91 -19.40 7.47
CA GLN A 182 -83.00 -19.14 8.41
C GLN A 182 -84.03 -18.19 7.82
N LEU A 183 -83.61 -17.14 7.10
CA LEU A 183 -84.53 -16.23 6.41
C LEU A 183 -85.34 -16.96 5.33
N GLU A 184 -84.69 -17.75 4.48
CA GLU A 184 -85.34 -18.54 3.43
C GLU A 184 -86.30 -19.61 4.00
N ALA A 185 -85.95 -20.24 5.12
CA ALA A 185 -86.84 -21.17 5.81
C ALA A 185 -88.15 -20.49 6.26
N ALA A 186 -88.06 -19.29 6.85
CA ALA A 186 -89.25 -18.52 7.25
C ALA A 186 -90.10 -18.10 6.04
N ARG A 187 -89.47 -17.76 4.91
CA ARG A 187 -90.19 -17.45 3.65
C ARG A 187 -90.95 -18.66 3.09
N ARG A 188 -90.36 -19.86 3.19
CA ARG A 188 -91.02 -21.11 2.76
C ARG A 188 -92.21 -21.44 3.66
N GLU A 189 -92.05 -21.32 4.96
CA GLU A 189 -93.10 -21.54 5.96
C GLU A 189 -94.28 -20.58 5.74
N ARG A 190 -94.01 -19.28 5.49
CA ARG A 190 -95.05 -18.31 5.13
C ARG A 190 -95.82 -18.71 3.87
N LYS A 191 -95.13 -19.22 2.84
CA LYS A 191 -95.77 -19.66 1.60
C LYS A 191 -96.70 -20.85 1.84
N GLN A 192 -96.37 -21.73 2.78
CA GLN A 192 -97.24 -22.85 3.18
C GLN A 192 -98.47 -22.35 3.97
N ALA A 193 -98.29 -21.45 4.93
CA ALA A 193 -99.39 -20.84 5.69
C ALA A 193 -100.36 -20.03 4.79
N LEU A 194 -99.83 -19.37 3.76
CA LEU A 194 -100.65 -18.67 2.76
C LEU A 194 -101.54 -19.64 1.98
N ASN A 195 -101.03 -20.82 1.64
CA ASN A 195 -101.77 -21.84 0.90
C ASN A 195 -102.80 -22.57 1.78
N SER A 196 -102.64 -22.58 3.12
CA SER A 196 -103.60 -23.18 4.05
C SER A 196 -104.71 -22.23 4.47
N GLY A 197 -104.58 -20.92 4.18
CA GLY A 197 -105.57 -19.89 4.53
C GLY A 197 -105.50 -19.38 5.97
N ASP A 198 -104.49 -19.78 6.76
CA ASP A 198 -104.31 -19.29 8.14
C ASP A 198 -103.76 -17.86 8.16
N THR A 199 -104.66 -16.89 8.25
CA THR A 199 -104.31 -15.47 8.21
C THR A 199 -103.50 -15.04 9.44
N SER A 200 -103.73 -15.68 10.59
CA SER A 200 -103.04 -15.34 11.85
C SER A 200 -101.58 -15.81 11.85
N GLU A 201 -101.33 -17.00 11.29
CA GLU A 201 -100.00 -17.57 11.12
C GLU A 201 -99.19 -16.78 10.08
N VAL A 202 -99.83 -16.33 9.00
CA VAL A 202 -99.21 -15.44 8.00
C VAL A 202 -98.72 -14.14 8.63
N THR A 203 -99.52 -13.45 9.45
CA THR A 203 -99.11 -12.19 10.11
C THR A 203 -97.94 -12.41 11.09
N ARG A 204 -97.95 -13.51 11.84
CA ARG A 204 -96.84 -13.89 12.73
C ARG A 204 -95.55 -14.15 11.95
N LEU A 205 -95.64 -14.90 10.85
CA LEU A 205 -94.49 -15.22 9.99
C LEU A 205 -93.95 -13.99 9.25
N GLU A 206 -94.78 -13.01 8.90
CA GLU A 206 -94.32 -11.73 8.34
C GLU A 206 -93.48 -10.93 9.34
N THR A 207 -93.90 -10.90 10.61
CA THR A 207 -93.13 -10.25 11.68
C THR A 207 -91.80 -10.97 11.90
N LEU A 208 -91.80 -12.31 11.88
CA LEU A 208 -90.57 -13.12 11.98
C LEU A 208 -89.62 -12.88 10.80
N ILE A 209 -90.15 -12.79 9.57
CA ILE A 209 -89.35 -12.50 8.37
C ILE A 209 -88.67 -11.14 8.51
N ARG A 210 -89.37 -10.08 8.95
CA ARG A 210 -88.76 -8.76 9.16
C ARG A 210 -87.59 -8.81 10.16
N VAL A 211 -87.77 -9.52 11.27
CA VAL A 211 -86.71 -9.72 12.27
C VAL A 211 -85.53 -10.49 11.66
N ARG A 212 -85.78 -11.55 10.89
CA ARG A 212 -84.73 -12.33 10.23
C ARG A 212 -84.02 -11.57 9.11
N GLU A 213 -84.72 -10.69 8.38
CA GLU A 213 -84.12 -9.80 7.37
C GLU A 213 -83.18 -8.80 8.03
N GLU A 214 -83.59 -8.22 9.16
CA GLU A 214 -82.73 -7.32 9.92
C GLU A 214 -81.51 -8.05 10.50
N GLN A 215 -81.70 -9.24 11.08
CA GLN A 215 -80.61 -10.08 11.58
C GLN A 215 -79.63 -10.48 10.48
N TYR A 216 -80.13 -10.87 9.30
CA TYR A 216 -79.32 -11.18 8.13
C TYR A 216 -78.49 -9.96 7.70
N GLY A 217 -79.13 -8.79 7.57
CA GLY A 217 -78.45 -7.55 7.22
C GLY A 217 -77.41 -7.11 8.24
N ARG A 218 -77.68 -7.25 9.54
CA ARG A 218 -76.72 -6.98 10.62
C ARG A 218 -75.53 -7.94 10.56
N THR A 219 -75.78 -9.23 10.38
CA THR A 219 -74.74 -10.27 10.28
C THR A 219 -73.84 -10.01 9.07
N ALA A 220 -74.41 -9.76 7.90
CA ALA A 220 -73.67 -9.44 6.68
C ALA A 220 -72.78 -8.19 6.86
N ARG A 221 -73.33 -7.10 7.42
CA ARG A 221 -72.55 -5.87 7.69
C ARG A 221 -71.43 -6.09 8.70
N SER A 222 -71.70 -6.85 9.77
CA SER A 222 -70.69 -7.15 10.80
C SER A 222 -69.53 -7.97 10.23
N GLU A 223 -69.81 -8.91 9.34
CA GLU A 223 -68.80 -9.75 8.72
C GLU A 223 -67.96 -8.98 7.69
N VAL A 224 -68.58 -8.09 6.90
CA VAL A 224 -67.86 -7.14 6.05
C VAL A 224 -66.92 -6.28 6.88
N ALA A 225 -67.41 -5.72 8.00
CA ALA A 225 -66.59 -4.89 8.88
C ALA A 225 -65.41 -5.68 9.48
N ARG A 226 -65.64 -6.94 9.89
CA ARG A 226 -64.60 -7.84 10.41
C ARG A 226 -63.54 -8.14 9.36
N LEU A 227 -63.95 -8.52 8.15
CA LEU A 227 -63.05 -8.85 7.04
C LEU A 227 -62.28 -7.62 6.55
N ASN A 228 -62.90 -6.44 6.52
CA ASN A 228 -62.23 -5.20 6.17
C ASN A 228 -61.23 -4.78 7.26
N LYS A 229 -61.55 -4.99 8.54
CA LYS A 229 -60.61 -4.75 9.64
C LYS A 229 -59.38 -5.66 9.53
N LEU A 230 -59.59 -6.96 9.29
CA LEU A 230 -58.49 -7.92 9.11
C LEU A 230 -57.65 -7.57 7.88
N GLY A 231 -58.29 -7.25 6.74
CA GLY A 231 -57.57 -6.81 5.54
C GLY A 231 -56.72 -5.57 5.80
N LYS A 232 -57.26 -4.57 6.50
CA LYS A 232 -56.50 -3.36 6.89
C LYS A 232 -55.30 -3.68 7.78
N GLN A 233 -55.42 -4.66 8.68
CA GLN A 233 -54.31 -5.12 9.51
C GLN A 233 -53.23 -5.81 8.68
N ASN A 234 -53.60 -6.68 7.73
CA ASN A 234 -52.65 -7.32 6.84
C ASN A 234 -51.92 -6.30 5.95
N ILE A 235 -52.66 -5.34 5.34
CA ILE A 235 -52.04 -4.26 4.57
C ILE A 235 -51.05 -3.48 5.41
N ALA A 236 -51.41 -3.12 6.66
CA ALA A 236 -50.50 -2.39 7.54
C ALA A 236 -49.22 -3.19 7.86
N HIS A 237 -49.37 -4.49 8.14
CA HIS A 237 -48.24 -5.39 8.37
C HIS A 237 -47.35 -5.53 7.13
N ASP A 238 -47.94 -5.86 5.98
CA ASP A 238 -47.20 -6.12 4.74
C ASP A 238 -46.56 -4.84 4.18
N THR A 239 -47.19 -3.68 4.41
CA THR A 239 -46.58 -2.37 4.12
C THR A 239 -45.39 -2.10 5.03
N ALA A 240 -45.46 -2.48 6.31
CA ALA A 240 -44.33 -2.32 7.23
C ALA A 240 -43.15 -3.23 6.85
N GLU A 241 -43.41 -4.48 6.48
CA GLU A 241 -42.38 -5.41 5.98
C GLU A 241 -41.78 -4.94 4.65
N LEU A 242 -42.60 -4.46 3.71
CA LEU A 242 -42.13 -3.84 2.46
C LEU A 242 -41.18 -2.67 2.74
N GLN A 243 -41.59 -1.75 3.62
CA GLN A 243 -40.76 -0.60 3.99
C GLN A 243 -39.46 -1.03 4.68
N ARG A 244 -39.51 -2.06 5.53
CA ARG A 244 -38.33 -2.62 6.18
C ARG A 244 -37.35 -3.16 5.14
N HIS A 245 -37.79 -4.02 4.22
CA HIS A 245 -36.93 -4.56 3.18
C HIS A 245 -36.38 -3.48 2.25
N GLN A 246 -37.18 -2.46 1.90
CA GLN A 246 -36.69 -1.32 1.13
C GLN A 246 -35.61 -0.51 1.87
N ARG A 247 -35.73 -0.36 3.20
CA ARG A 247 -34.71 0.31 4.03
C ARG A 247 -33.43 -0.52 4.13
N GLU A 248 -33.55 -1.82 4.38
CA GLU A 248 -32.43 -2.77 4.42
C GLU A 248 -31.67 -2.77 3.09
N GLN A 249 -32.39 -2.90 1.97
CA GLN A 249 -31.81 -2.85 0.62
C GLN A 249 -31.05 -1.55 0.36
N LYS A 250 -31.66 -0.39 0.68
CA LYS A 250 -31.01 0.92 0.52
C LYS A 250 -29.77 1.07 1.39
N ALA A 251 -29.83 0.59 2.63
CA ALA A 251 -28.70 0.63 3.55
C ALA A 251 -27.55 -0.26 3.06
N GLU A 252 -27.84 -1.45 2.55
CA GLU A 252 -26.83 -2.38 2.02
C GLU A 252 -26.20 -1.87 0.72
N LEU A 253 -27.00 -1.24 -0.16
CA LEU A 253 -26.50 -0.56 -1.35
C LEU A 253 -25.57 0.61 -0.98
N ALA A 254 -25.95 1.41 0.00
CA ALA A 254 -25.12 2.52 0.49
C ALA A 254 -23.81 2.01 1.11
N ALA A 255 -23.88 0.97 1.96
CA ALA A 255 -22.71 0.36 2.57
C ALA A 255 -21.77 -0.28 1.52
N SER A 256 -22.32 -0.98 0.53
CA SER A 256 -21.55 -1.55 -0.58
C SER A 256 -20.86 -0.46 -1.40
N ARG A 257 -21.56 0.65 -1.65
CA ARG A 257 -20.98 1.79 -2.36
C ARG A 257 -19.83 2.43 -1.60
N GLU A 258 -20.01 2.68 -0.31
CA GLU A 258 -18.96 3.21 0.55
C GLU A 258 -17.74 2.28 0.60
N ALA A 259 -17.97 0.96 0.75
CA ALA A 259 -16.91 -0.04 0.78
C ALA A 259 -16.11 -0.09 -0.54
N ILE A 260 -16.78 0.06 -1.69
CA ILE A 260 -16.15 0.11 -3.00
C ILE A 260 -15.37 1.42 -3.20
N GLU A 261 -15.93 2.56 -2.79
CA GLU A 261 -15.29 3.87 -2.93
C GLU A 261 -14.07 4.03 -2.01
N LYS A 262 -14.03 3.38 -0.84
CA LYS A 262 -12.89 3.44 0.08
C LYS A 262 -11.65 2.65 -0.40
N ASN A 263 -11.85 1.65 -1.25
CA ASN A 263 -10.78 0.82 -1.80
C ASN A 263 -10.10 1.47 -3.02
N GLN A 264 -9.51 2.65 -2.86
CA GLN A 264 -8.80 3.38 -3.95
C GLN A 264 -7.30 3.53 -3.70
N GLY A 265 -6.70 2.60 -2.95
CA GLY A 265 -5.29 2.63 -2.61
C GLY A 265 -4.36 2.45 -3.84
N LEU A 266 -3.06 2.62 -3.59
CA LEU A 266 -2.00 2.44 -4.60
C LEU A 266 -2.11 1.10 -5.35
N LEU A 267 -2.47 0.02 -4.66
CA LEU A 267 -2.59 -1.31 -5.27
C LEU A 267 -3.69 -1.37 -6.34
N GLU A 268 -4.83 -0.73 -6.11
CA GLU A 268 -5.92 -0.68 -7.10
C GLU A 268 -5.52 0.18 -8.31
N ARG A 269 -4.70 1.22 -8.10
CA ARG A 269 -4.11 2.01 -9.20
C ARG A 269 -3.13 1.19 -10.04
N ILE A 270 -2.30 0.36 -9.39
CA ILE A 270 -1.37 -0.56 -10.09
C ILE A 270 -2.16 -1.62 -10.87
N ARG A 271 -3.22 -2.18 -10.29
CA ARG A 271 -4.11 -3.14 -10.98
C ARG A 271 -4.81 -2.49 -12.17
N ALA A 272 -5.40 -1.32 -11.98
CA ALA A 272 -6.06 -0.57 -13.05
C ALA A 272 -5.10 -0.25 -14.21
N LEU A 273 -3.85 0.13 -13.92
CA LEU A 273 -2.82 0.30 -14.96
C LEU A 273 -2.50 -1.02 -15.66
N GLY A 274 -2.42 -2.13 -14.91
CA GLY A 274 -2.21 -3.47 -15.47
C GLY A 274 -3.33 -3.89 -16.42
N ASP A 275 -4.58 -3.69 -16.01
CA ASP A 275 -5.77 -3.98 -16.81
C ASP A 275 -5.80 -3.11 -18.07
N LEU A 276 -5.55 -1.80 -17.94
CA LEU A 276 -5.46 -0.88 -19.09
C LEU A 276 -4.40 -1.34 -20.10
N ARG A 277 -3.22 -1.76 -19.63
CA ARG A 277 -2.17 -2.27 -20.50
C ARG A 277 -2.55 -3.57 -21.19
N ALA A 278 -3.35 -4.42 -20.55
CA ALA A 278 -3.80 -5.70 -21.12
C ALA A 278 -4.92 -5.49 -22.15
N GLU A 279 -5.81 -4.52 -21.90
CA GLU A 279 -6.94 -4.20 -22.77
C GLU A 279 -6.54 -3.32 -23.97
N ARG A 280 -5.53 -2.47 -23.80
CA ARG A 280 -5.18 -1.40 -24.77
C ARG A 280 -3.69 -1.43 -25.15
N GLY A 281 -3.41 -1.82 -26.39
CA GLY A 281 -2.04 -1.95 -26.90
C GLY A 281 -1.26 -0.64 -27.02
N ASP A 282 -1.95 0.48 -27.24
CA ASP A 282 -1.39 1.83 -27.24
C ASP A 282 -0.89 2.24 -25.84
N VAL A 283 -1.65 1.94 -24.79
CA VAL A 283 -1.23 2.17 -23.39
C VAL A 283 -0.02 1.31 -23.05
N GLN A 284 0.00 0.04 -23.49
CA GLN A 284 1.16 -0.83 -23.30
C GLN A 284 2.41 -0.28 -24.00
N ALA A 285 2.28 0.18 -25.26
CA ALA A 285 3.40 0.76 -25.99
C ALA A 285 3.91 2.03 -25.29
N ALA A 286 3.02 2.93 -24.89
CA ALA A 286 3.39 4.15 -24.17
C ALA A 286 4.05 3.85 -22.81
N TYR A 287 3.54 2.86 -22.07
CA TYR A 287 4.17 2.35 -20.86
C TYR A 287 5.61 1.87 -21.12
N LEU A 288 5.81 1.04 -22.16
CA LEU A 288 7.13 0.50 -22.49
C LEU A 288 8.10 1.60 -22.90
N VAL A 289 7.66 2.58 -23.68
CA VAL A 289 8.48 3.74 -24.08
C VAL A 289 8.87 4.56 -22.86
N LEU A 290 7.92 4.89 -21.98
CA LEU A 290 8.21 5.68 -20.77
C LEU A 290 9.12 4.93 -19.80
N TRP A 291 8.84 3.65 -19.57
CA TRP A 291 9.67 2.78 -18.73
C TRP A 291 11.10 2.66 -19.29
N ALA A 292 11.24 2.42 -20.60
CA ALA A 292 12.53 2.32 -21.26
C ALA A 292 13.28 3.64 -21.22
N PHE A 293 12.60 4.77 -21.41
CA PHE A 293 13.20 6.11 -21.33
C PHE A 293 13.75 6.42 -19.94
N ILE A 294 12.97 6.19 -18.89
CA ILE A 294 13.41 6.41 -17.50
C ILE A 294 14.57 5.47 -17.15
N THR A 295 14.45 4.19 -17.50
CA THR A 295 15.50 3.19 -17.27
C THR A 295 16.78 3.54 -18.03
N LEU A 296 16.66 4.03 -19.26
CA LEU A 296 17.81 4.46 -20.05
C LEU A 296 18.56 5.57 -19.34
N ILE A 297 17.85 6.57 -18.78
CA ILE A 297 18.46 7.66 -18.02
C ILE A 297 19.24 7.15 -16.81
N GLU A 298 18.69 6.20 -16.05
CA GLU A 298 19.39 5.56 -14.92
C GLU A 298 20.63 4.77 -15.34
N VAL A 299 20.63 4.22 -16.55
CA VAL A 299 21.77 3.49 -17.12
C VAL A 299 22.83 4.41 -17.73
N LEU A 300 22.49 5.67 -18.07
CA LEU A 300 23.39 6.61 -18.74
C LEU A 300 24.76 6.78 -18.05
N PRO A 301 24.87 6.94 -16.71
CA PRO A 301 26.19 7.09 -16.07
C PRO A 301 27.14 5.92 -16.36
N VAL A 302 26.58 4.71 -16.38
CA VAL A 302 27.30 3.45 -16.61
C VAL A 302 27.63 3.30 -18.08
N LEU A 303 26.68 3.61 -18.94
CA LEU A 303 26.83 3.56 -20.39
C LEU A 303 27.95 4.50 -20.85
N LEU A 304 27.96 5.74 -20.34
CA LEU A 304 29.00 6.72 -20.66
C LEU A 304 30.37 6.27 -20.15
N LYS A 305 30.44 5.76 -18.90
CA LYS A 305 31.70 5.24 -18.37
C LYS A 305 32.21 4.06 -19.19
N PHE A 306 31.33 3.14 -19.57
CA PHE A 306 31.66 2.01 -20.42
C PHE A 306 32.14 2.46 -21.81
N LEU A 307 31.46 3.42 -22.42
CA LEU A 307 31.86 3.98 -23.72
C LEU A 307 33.26 4.62 -23.67
N MET A 308 33.60 5.30 -22.57
CA MET A 308 34.95 5.84 -22.35
C MET A 308 36.01 4.73 -22.28
N THR A 309 35.66 3.52 -21.79
CA THR A 309 36.60 2.38 -21.74
C THR A 309 36.80 1.66 -23.08
N LEU A 310 35.93 1.86 -24.07
CA LEU A 310 36.05 1.25 -25.40
C LEU A 310 37.13 1.90 -26.28
N GLY A 311 37.41 3.19 -26.06
CA GLY A 311 38.45 3.94 -26.79
C GLY A 311 39.85 3.82 -26.16
N ALA A 312 40.85 4.51 -26.73
CA ALA A 312 42.18 4.61 -26.11
C ALA A 312 42.10 5.23 -24.70
N PRO A 313 43.06 4.94 -23.79
CA PRO A 313 43.08 5.54 -22.46
C PRO A 313 43.02 7.07 -22.56
N SER A 314 42.10 7.68 -21.82
CA SER A 314 41.99 9.14 -21.89
C SER A 314 43.21 9.80 -21.23
N PRO A 315 43.59 11.04 -21.62
CA PRO A 315 44.66 11.78 -20.95
C PRO A 315 44.48 11.85 -19.44
N TYR A 316 43.23 11.97 -18.98
CA TYR A 316 42.89 11.92 -17.55
C TYR A 316 43.18 10.56 -16.93
N GLU A 317 42.81 9.45 -17.58
CA GLU A 317 43.08 8.10 -17.06
C GLU A 317 44.58 7.84 -16.91
N VAL A 318 45.37 8.25 -17.91
CA VAL A 318 46.84 8.15 -17.87
C VAL A 318 47.41 9.00 -16.74
N ALA A 319 46.97 10.26 -16.62
CA ALA A 319 47.40 11.16 -15.55
C ALA A 319 46.98 10.64 -14.16
N LEU A 320 45.81 10.01 -14.04
CA LEU A 320 45.31 9.43 -12.80
C LEU A 320 46.14 8.22 -12.36
N VAL A 321 46.54 7.35 -13.29
CA VAL A 321 47.42 6.21 -12.99
C VAL A 321 48.79 6.70 -12.48
N SER A 322 49.37 7.70 -13.15
CA SER A 322 50.64 8.31 -12.72
C SER A 322 50.50 8.97 -11.34
N TYR A 323 49.44 9.75 -11.13
CA TYR A 323 49.16 10.39 -9.84
C TYR A 323 49.00 9.37 -8.70
N ASN A 324 48.23 8.28 -8.93
CA ASN A 324 48.05 7.23 -7.93
C ASN A 324 49.36 6.49 -7.63
N ARG A 325 50.20 6.27 -8.64
CA ARG A 325 51.52 5.66 -8.47
C ARG A 325 52.43 6.52 -7.60
N ASP A 326 52.44 7.84 -7.82
CA ASP A 326 53.24 8.77 -7.02
C ASP A 326 52.75 8.83 -5.56
N GLN A 327 51.43 8.78 -5.35
CA GLN A 327 50.85 8.71 -4.01
C GLN A 327 51.20 7.41 -3.26
N ILE A 328 51.19 6.27 -3.95
CA ILE A 328 51.62 4.99 -3.37
C ILE A 328 53.09 5.07 -2.93
N LYS A 329 53.98 5.57 -3.79
CA LYS A 329 55.40 5.74 -3.45
C LYS A 329 55.61 6.66 -2.24
N SER A 330 54.90 7.78 -2.19
CA SER A 330 54.96 8.71 -1.06
C SER A 330 54.49 8.03 0.24
N ALA A 331 53.41 7.24 0.18
CA ALA A 331 52.91 6.48 1.32
C ALA A 331 53.91 5.40 1.78
N GLU A 332 54.52 4.66 0.85
CA GLU A 332 55.57 3.68 1.15
C GLU A 332 56.76 4.30 1.86
N GLN A 333 57.25 5.44 1.36
CA GLN A 333 58.33 6.21 2.00
C GLN A 333 57.95 6.65 3.42
N HIS A 334 56.71 7.10 3.62
CA HIS A 334 56.24 7.50 4.94
C HIS A 334 56.18 6.32 5.92
N ILE A 335 55.72 5.15 5.46
CA ILE A 335 55.69 3.92 6.25
C ILE A 335 57.11 3.47 6.60
N GLU A 336 58.05 3.53 5.66
CA GLU A 336 59.45 3.15 5.89
C GLU A 336 60.15 4.09 6.88
N HIS A 337 59.92 5.41 6.78
CA HIS A 337 60.43 6.35 7.76
C HIS A 337 59.87 6.09 9.16
N GLN A 338 58.57 5.78 9.27
CA GLN A 338 57.96 5.43 10.55
C GLN A 338 58.49 4.09 11.10
N SER A 339 58.76 3.10 10.24
CA SER A 339 59.31 1.81 10.69
C SER A 339 60.73 1.97 11.22
N LYS A 340 61.60 2.71 10.50
CA LYS A 340 62.97 3.01 10.97
C LYS A 340 62.98 3.77 12.29
N ALA A 341 62.13 4.80 12.42
CA ALA A 341 62.00 5.55 13.67
C ALA A 341 61.55 4.66 14.84
N ARG A 342 60.62 3.73 14.61
CA ARG A 342 60.18 2.76 15.63
C ARG A 342 61.29 1.77 15.99
N GLU A 343 62.04 1.27 15.01
CA GLU A 343 63.18 0.37 15.26
C GLU A 343 64.27 1.06 16.08
N GLU A 344 64.60 2.30 15.76
CA GLU A 344 65.55 3.11 16.53
C GLU A 344 65.06 3.33 17.97
N GLU A 345 63.77 3.62 18.16
CA GLU A 345 63.18 3.80 19.50
C GLU A 345 63.22 2.49 20.31
N LEU A 346 62.87 1.35 19.69
CA LEU A 346 62.96 0.03 20.30
C LEU A 346 64.41 -0.33 20.66
N ALA A 347 65.35 -0.07 19.78
CA ALA A 347 66.78 -0.30 20.02
C ALA A 347 67.29 0.60 21.16
N ALA A 348 66.87 1.86 21.22
CA ALA A 348 67.21 2.77 22.31
C ALA A 348 66.64 2.27 23.65
N ARG A 349 65.37 1.83 23.69
CA ARG A 349 64.74 1.25 24.89
C ARG A 349 65.43 -0.04 25.33
N ALA A 350 65.82 -0.91 24.39
CA ALA A 350 66.56 -2.13 24.68
C ALA A 350 67.93 -1.79 25.31
N ARG A 351 68.68 -0.86 24.73
CA ARG A 351 69.96 -0.38 25.29
C ARG A 351 69.80 0.21 26.69
N LEU A 352 68.74 0.98 26.94
CA LEU A 352 68.45 1.52 28.27
C LEU A 352 68.15 0.42 29.29
N ARG A 353 67.38 -0.62 28.91
CA ARG A 353 67.12 -1.78 29.77
C ARG A 353 68.41 -2.53 30.08
N THR A 354 69.25 -2.80 29.08
CA THR A 354 70.55 -3.47 29.29
C THR A 354 71.44 -2.68 30.26
N LYS A 355 71.56 -1.36 30.06
CA LYS A 355 72.30 -0.49 30.99
C LYS A 355 71.72 -0.50 32.41
N GLN A 356 70.39 -0.52 32.56
CA GLN A 356 69.76 -0.63 33.87
C GLN A 356 70.03 -1.96 34.55
N THR A 357 70.03 -3.07 33.80
CA THR A 357 70.35 -4.40 34.34
C THR A 357 71.83 -4.54 34.71
N GLU A 358 72.74 -3.94 33.94
CA GLU A 358 74.17 -3.91 34.28
C GLU A 358 74.40 -3.08 35.55
N MET A 359 73.82 -1.88 35.62
CA MET A 359 73.94 -1.01 36.80
C MET A 359 73.36 -1.66 38.07
N SER A 360 72.24 -2.38 37.95
CA SER A 360 71.65 -3.08 39.11
C SER A 360 72.50 -4.28 39.54
N ALA A 361 73.14 -4.99 38.60
CA ALA A 361 74.08 -6.06 38.89
C ALA A 361 75.34 -5.52 39.60
N GLU A 362 75.92 -4.42 39.12
CA GLU A 362 77.08 -3.77 39.75
C GLU A 362 76.76 -3.31 41.18
N LEU A 363 75.59 -2.68 41.39
CA LEU A 363 75.14 -2.28 42.73
C LEU A 363 74.94 -3.50 43.65
N GLY A 364 74.40 -4.59 43.11
CA GLY A 364 74.24 -5.85 43.83
C GLY A 364 75.59 -6.45 44.25
N GLU A 365 76.58 -6.48 43.35
CA GLU A 365 77.94 -6.92 43.67
C GLU A 365 78.61 -6.03 44.71
N GLN A 366 78.47 -4.70 44.60
CA GLN A 366 79.02 -3.77 45.59
C GLN A 366 78.41 -3.98 46.98
N GLU A 367 77.10 -4.21 47.07
CA GLU A 367 76.44 -4.49 48.35
C GLU A 367 76.86 -5.85 48.93
N LEU A 368 77.02 -6.87 48.09
CA LEU A 368 77.57 -8.17 48.48
C LEU A 368 78.99 -8.04 49.04
N ARG A 369 79.87 -7.28 48.37
CA ARG A 369 81.22 -6.97 48.85
C ARG A 369 81.18 -6.25 50.20
N ARG A 370 80.34 -5.22 50.34
CA ARG A 370 80.15 -4.50 51.62
C ARG A 370 79.62 -5.39 52.75
N ARG A 371 78.81 -6.40 52.44
CA ARG A 371 78.31 -7.38 53.43
C ARG A 371 79.40 -8.37 53.83
N LEU A 372 80.19 -8.85 52.88
CA LEU A 372 81.37 -9.67 53.12
C LEU A 372 82.39 -8.94 54.01
N ASP A 373 82.70 -7.68 53.69
CA ASP A 373 83.61 -6.86 54.49
C ASP A 373 83.09 -6.67 55.94
N ARG A 374 81.78 -6.39 56.09
CA ARG A 374 81.13 -6.30 57.40
C ARG A 374 81.13 -7.63 58.17
N ALA A 375 80.98 -8.76 57.48
CA ALA A 375 81.06 -10.08 58.09
C ALA A 375 82.50 -10.41 58.54
N ASN A 376 83.50 -10.06 57.74
CA ASN A 376 84.92 -10.23 58.10
C ASN A 376 85.35 -9.33 59.27
N GLN A 377 84.79 -8.13 59.37
CA GLN A 377 85.00 -7.26 60.54
C GLN A 377 84.34 -7.83 61.80
N ARG A 378 83.16 -8.48 61.68
CA ARG A 378 82.49 -9.15 62.81
C ARG A 378 83.19 -10.42 63.27
N SER A 379 83.76 -11.23 62.35
CA SER A 379 84.56 -12.40 62.74
C SER A 379 85.85 -12.00 63.45
N SER A 380 86.47 -10.88 63.04
CA SER A 380 87.64 -10.32 63.73
C SER A 380 87.30 -9.69 65.10
N GLY A 381 86.06 -9.25 65.31
CA GLY A 381 85.58 -8.73 66.61
C GLY A 381 85.09 -9.80 67.59
N SER A 382 84.72 -10.99 67.12
CA SER A 382 84.14 -12.06 67.95
C SER A 382 85.18 -13.00 68.58
N ALA A 383 86.48 -12.78 68.34
CA ALA A 383 87.58 -13.59 68.90
C ALA A 383 88.05 -13.15 70.30
N LEU A 384 87.35 -12.22 70.97
CA LEU A 384 87.78 -11.68 72.28
C LEU A 384 86.82 -11.94 73.46
N PHE A 385 85.73 -12.71 73.31
CA PHE A 385 84.91 -13.08 74.47
C PHE A 385 84.39 -14.53 74.45
N GLY A 386 85.02 -15.34 75.31
CA GLY A 386 84.41 -16.46 76.04
C GLY A 386 85.29 -17.71 76.16
N PRO A 387 85.15 -18.47 77.25
CA PRO A 387 85.33 -18.13 78.67
C PRO A 387 86.77 -18.35 79.19
#